data_AF-A0A955YQX7-F1
#
_entry.id   AF-A0A955YQX7-F1
#
_cell.length_a   1.000
_cell.length_b   1.000
_cell.length_c   1.000
_cell.angle_alpha   90.00
_cell.angle_beta   90.00
_cell.angle_gamma   90.00
#
_symmetry.space_group_name_H-M   'P 1'
#
loop_
_entity.id
_entity.type
_entity.pdbx_description
1 polymer ?
#
loop_
_entity_poly.entity_id
_entity_poly.type
_entity_poly.pdbx_seq_one_letter_code
_entity_poly.pdbx_strand_id
1 'polypeptide(L)'
;MVLGVTGCGTSALRRAETAHIRLTTDEPSRYAQRFAAEMERTRSAFVDTFFQCAEVGDADPLDVVAFREVDAFERYMAHRWDVEDVHGFVTTRPQRLVERPPALALRTRPSDALRLFRHELTHRLVARCTPQAPAWMDEGLAEVLETANVRDGALHVGTPPYFFHDLGVDAAHVGGTVTEYVPRGALLTIDALRSLPRGAMVVAGDRMATRARYASAWALVAVLTTGPDEAKVAFAAYRRALRTGASPDRAWTENLAQLPLDDLYASFIDSDERWLVSYAVTGVANVQPEVRVLSDRERDLFWARDLPWDTAEGREQALSHLDDLVRRDPGAASDPEVVTLRAAILLEGGDLQRAASGLAAAPPSGQVAFARLALSVAIDPL
;
A
#
# COMPACT_ATOMS: atom_id res chain seq x y z
N MET A 1 40.38 15.97 19.65
CA MET A 1 39.47 15.05 20.36
C MET A 1 38.40 14.67 19.35
N VAL A 2 38.59 13.54 18.67
CA VAL A 2 37.66 13.03 17.65
C VAL A 2 36.50 12.41 18.42
N LEU A 3 35.32 13.03 18.33
CA LEU A 3 34.10 12.42 18.84
C LEU A 3 33.79 11.22 17.93
N GLY A 4 34.12 10.03 18.43
CA GLY A 4 33.67 8.79 17.82
C GLY A 4 32.15 8.77 17.83
N VAL A 5 31.56 8.67 16.65
CA VAL A 5 30.16 8.31 16.48
C VAL A 5 30.03 6.88 16.99
N THR A 6 29.70 6.74 18.27
CA THR A 6 29.22 5.48 18.85
C THR A 6 27.99 5.06 18.06
N GLY A 7 28.07 3.90 17.41
CA GLY A 7 27.12 3.44 16.41
C GLY A 7 25.68 3.47 16.88
N CYS A 8 24.83 4.11 16.08
CA CYS A 8 23.40 3.82 16.07
C CYS A 8 23.25 2.32 15.83
N GLY A 9 22.78 1.58 16.84
CA GLY A 9 22.48 0.16 16.70
C GLY A 9 21.43 0.01 15.61
N THR A 10 21.81 -0.50 14.45
CA THR A 10 20.86 -0.88 13.41
C THR A 10 19.99 -1.99 13.99
N SER A 11 18.73 -1.68 14.29
CA SER A 11 17.76 -2.67 14.75
C SER A 11 17.75 -3.83 13.76
N ALA A 12 17.92 -5.06 14.27
CA ALA A 12 17.89 -6.24 13.42
C ALA A 12 16.52 -6.32 12.71
N LEU A 13 16.54 -6.55 11.40
CA LEU A 13 15.34 -6.82 10.63
C LEU A 13 14.76 -8.18 11.02
N ARG A 14 13.44 -8.26 11.04
CA ARG A 14 12.66 -9.45 11.35
C ARG A 14 11.67 -9.70 10.24
N ARG A 15 11.30 -10.96 10.09
CA ARG A 15 10.21 -11.38 9.22
C ARG A 15 9.13 -12.08 10.04
N ALA A 16 7.89 -11.67 9.82
CA ALA A 16 6.69 -12.30 10.36
C ALA A 16 5.79 -12.72 9.19
N GLU A 17 5.35 -13.97 9.17
CA GLU A 17 4.58 -14.53 8.04
C GLU A 17 3.25 -15.12 8.50
N THR A 18 2.20 -14.84 7.73
CA THR A 18 0.88 -15.47 7.80
C THR A 18 0.58 -16.15 6.47
N ALA A 19 -0.64 -16.67 6.29
CA ALA A 19 -1.06 -17.23 5.01
C ALA A 19 -1.01 -16.20 3.87
N HIS A 20 -1.31 -14.93 4.15
CA HIS A 20 -1.43 -13.90 3.11
C HIS A 20 -0.56 -12.67 3.32
N ILE A 21 0.21 -12.58 4.41
CA ILE A 21 1.06 -11.42 4.71
C ILE A 21 2.50 -11.89 4.96
N ARG A 22 3.47 -11.23 4.32
CA ARG A 22 4.89 -11.32 4.63
C ARG A 22 5.39 -9.97 5.11
N LEU A 23 5.44 -9.77 6.43
CA LEU A 23 5.90 -8.54 7.05
C LEU A 23 7.42 -8.57 7.28
N THR A 24 8.16 -7.61 6.70
CA THR A 24 9.56 -7.32 7.05
C THR A 24 9.61 -6.02 7.86
N THR A 25 10.21 -6.05 9.05
CA THR A 25 10.20 -4.91 9.98
C THR A 25 11.42 -4.90 10.91
N ASP A 26 11.78 -3.74 11.43
CA ASP A 26 12.79 -3.57 12.49
C ASP A 26 12.19 -3.47 13.90
N GLU A 27 10.86 -3.62 14.02
CA GLU A 27 10.15 -3.70 15.31
C GLU A 27 10.53 -4.96 16.12
N PRO A 28 10.40 -4.95 17.45
CA PRO A 28 10.61 -6.14 18.29
C PRO A 28 9.68 -7.29 17.93
N SER A 29 10.11 -8.54 18.14
CA SER A 29 9.37 -9.73 17.68
C SER A 29 7.91 -9.78 18.15
N ARG A 30 7.63 -9.39 19.41
CA ARG A 30 6.26 -9.35 19.95
C ARG A 30 5.37 -8.32 19.23
N TYR A 31 5.94 -7.20 18.78
CA TYR A 31 5.20 -6.22 18.00
C TYR A 31 4.99 -6.71 16.57
N ALA A 32 6.04 -7.20 15.91
CA ALA A 32 5.96 -7.77 14.57
C ALA A 32 4.91 -8.89 14.47
N GLN A 33 4.87 -9.78 15.48
CA GLN A 33 3.89 -10.85 15.55
C GLN A 33 2.45 -10.33 15.61
N ARG A 34 2.18 -9.40 16.54
CA ARG A 34 0.84 -8.80 16.69
C ARG A 34 0.45 -8.01 15.45
N PHE A 35 1.37 -7.26 14.87
CA PHE A 35 1.10 -6.42 13.70
C PHE A 35 0.76 -7.25 12.47
N ALA A 36 1.53 -8.32 12.18
CA ALA A 36 1.20 -9.25 11.10
C ALA A 36 -0.14 -9.99 11.34
N ALA A 37 -0.44 -10.37 12.58
CA ALA A 37 -1.73 -10.96 12.92
C ALA A 37 -2.90 -9.97 12.70
N GLU A 38 -2.75 -8.70 13.08
CA GLU A 38 -3.76 -7.67 12.80
C GLU A 38 -3.95 -7.39 11.30
N MET A 39 -2.86 -7.38 10.52
CA MET A 39 -2.92 -7.25 9.06
C MET A 39 -3.71 -8.40 8.42
N GLU A 40 -3.42 -9.63 8.84
CA GLU A 40 -4.11 -10.83 8.36
C GLU A 40 -5.59 -10.80 8.71
N ARG A 41 -5.94 -10.50 9.97
CA ARG A 41 -7.34 -10.35 10.40
C ARG A 41 -8.08 -9.27 9.60
N THR A 42 -7.43 -8.13 9.38
CA THR A 42 -7.97 -7.02 8.60
C THR A 42 -8.21 -7.45 7.15
N ARG A 43 -7.22 -8.10 6.52
CA ARG A 43 -7.35 -8.61 5.16
C ARG A 43 -8.51 -9.59 5.04
N SER A 44 -8.59 -10.60 5.89
CA SER A 44 -9.69 -11.57 5.88
C SER A 44 -11.04 -10.86 6.00
N ALA A 45 -11.18 -9.93 6.94
CA ALA A 45 -12.42 -9.17 7.10
C ALA A 45 -12.80 -8.38 5.83
N PHE A 46 -11.85 -7.71 5.18
CA PHE A 46 -12.10 -6.96 3.95
C PHE A 46 -12.48 -7.87 2.78
N VAL A 47 -11.79 -9.01 2.63
CA VAL A 47 -12.07 -9.99 1.59
C VAL A 47 -13.47 -10.59 1.78
N ASP A 48 -13.83 -11.03 2.98
CA ASP A 48 -15.12 -11.65 3.27
C ASP A 48 -16.31 -10.72 3.00
N THR A 49 -16.14 -9.43 3.32
CA THR A 49 -17.25 -8.46 3.34
C THR A 49 -17.34 -7.63 2.07
N PHE A 50 -16.22 -7.08 1.60
CA PHE A 50 -16.20 -6.16 0.46
C PHE A 50 -15.57 -6.80 -0.78
N PHE A 51 -14.61 -7.71 -0.66
CA PHE A 51 -13.75 -8.12 -1.77
C PHE A 51 -13.67 -9.63 -2.00
N GLN A 52 -14.81 -10.34 -1.94
CA GLN A 52 -14.87 -11.80 -2.10
C GLN A 52 -14.23 -12.33 -3.39
N CYS A 53 -14.10 -11.47 -4.41
CA CYS A 53 -13.39 -11.83 -5.64
C CYS A 53 -11.90 -12.15 -5.41
N ALA A 54 -11.31 -11.59 -4.35
CA ALA A 54 -9.87 -11.66 -4.08
C ALA A 54 -9.44 -13.05 -3.57
N GLU A 55 -10.36 -13.90 -3.12
CA GLU A 55 -10.05 -15.30 -2.75
C GLU A 55 -9.58 -16.12 -3.97
N VAL A 56 -10.06 -15.79 -5.17
CA VAL A 56 -9.75 -16.56 -6.38
C VAL A 56 -8.36 -16.19 -6.90
N GLY A 57 -7.41 -17.12 -6.75
CA GLY A 57 -6.08 -17.05 -7.38
C GLY A 57 -5.03 -16.25 -6.61
N ASP A 58 -5.17 -16.04 -5.30
CA ASP A 58 -4.16 -15.36 -4.47
C ASP A 58 -3.24 -16.40 -3.80
N ALA A 59 -2.26 -16.91 -4.56
CA ALA A 59 -1.30 -17.86 -4.01
C ALA A 59 -0.14 -17.17 -3.28
N ASP A 60 0.18 -15.93 -3.65
CA ASP A 60 1.36 -15.23 -3.14
C ASP A 60 1.00 -14.27 -1.99
N PRO A 61 1.68 -14.36 -0.83
CA PRO A 61 1.52 -13.41 0.26
C PRO A 61 1.82 -11.98 -0.18
N LEU A 62 1.05 -11.02 0.35
CA LEU A 62 1.35 -9.59 0.23
C LEU A 62 2.63 -9.28 1.03
N ASP A 63 3.66 -8.80 0.33
CA ASP A 63 4.84 -8.25 0.97
C ASP A 63 4.52 -6.90 1.61
N VAL A 64 4.80 -6.79 2.91
CA VAL A 64 4.67 -5.55 3.68
C VAL A 64 6.02 -5.23 4.30
N VAL A 65 6.48 -4.00 4.10
CA VAL A 65 7.69 -3.49 4.73
C VAL A 65 7.29 -2.39 5.70
N ALA A 66 7.60 -2.55 6.98
CA ALA A 66 7.20 -1.57 7.98
C ALA A 66 8.37 -1.20 8.89
N PHE A 67 8.76 0.07 8.90
CA PHE A 67 9.89 0.53 9.71
C PHE A 67 9.44 1.41 10.87
N ARG A 68 10.04 1.14 12.03
CA ARG A 68 9.96 1.96 13.23
C ARG A 68 10.83 3.19 13.13
N GLU A 69 12.06 3.02 12.66
CA GLU A 69 13.02 4.10 12.52
C GLU A 69 12.73 4.93 11.27
N VAL A 70 12.61 6.25 11.45
CA VAL A 70 12.33 7.20 10.37
C VAL A 70 13.42 7.12 9.30
N ASP A 71 14.69 7.13 9.69
CA ASP A 71 15.81 7.01 8.76
C ASP A 71 15.75 5.72 7.93
N ALA A 72 15.24 4.62 8.49
CA ALA A 72 15.12 3.36 7.74
C ALA A 72 13.99 3.45 6.70
N PHE A 73 12.88 4.08 7.06
CA PHE A 73 11.78 4.37 6.14
C PHE A 73 12.21 5.35 5.04
N GLU A 74 12.88 6.44 5.40
CA GLU A 74 13.39 7.44 4.46
C GLU A 74 14.44 6.86 3.51
N ARG A 75 15.35 6.01 4.00
CA ARG A 75 16.27 5.26 3.13
C ARG A 75 15.54 4.35 2.16
N TYR A 76 14.49 3.66 2.61
CA TYR A 76 13.67 2.82 1.75
C TYR A 76 12.90 3.62 0.67
N MET A 77 12.53 4.86 1.00
CA MET A 77 11.86 5.82 0.12
C MET A 77 12.79 6.54 -0.88
N ALA A 78 14.03 6.80 -0.45
CA ALA A 78 15.01 7.74 -1.00
C ALA A 78 14.43 8.91 -1.81
N HIS A 79 14.02 9.96 -1.10
CA HIS A 79 13.68 11.28 -1.64
C HIS A 79 12.61 11.31 -2.77
N ARG A 80 11.86 10.21 -2.99
CA ARG A 80 10.85 10.14 -4.06
C ARG A 80 9.67 11.09 -3.89
N TRP A 81 9.53 11.69 -2.73
CA TRP A 81 8.43 12.57 -2.40
C TRP A 81 9.00 13.74 -1.61
N ASP A 82 8.98 14.93 -2.22
CA ASP A 82 9.21 16.23 -1.55
C ASP A 82 7.99 16.62 -0.69
N VAL A 83 7.31 15.61 -0.16
CA VAL A 83 6.03 15.71 0.53
C VAL A 83 6.32 15.28 1.96
N GLU A 84 6.48 16.25 2.84
CA GLU A 84 6.84 16.07 4.26
C GLU A 84 5.87 15.14 5.04
N ASP A 85 4.79 14.65 4.42
CA ASP A 85 3.66 13.96 5.04
C ASP A 85 3.35 12.53 4.48
N VAL A 86 4.22 11.90 3.68
CA VAL A 86 3.96 10.50 3.23
C VAL A 86 4.30 9.50 4.34
N HIS A 87 3.28 8.85 4.89
CA HIS A 87 3.44 7.86 5.97
C HIS A 87 3.50 6.39 5.48
N GLY A 88 3.31 6.17 4.17
CA GLY A 88 3.28 4.85 3.53
C GLY A 88 2.65 4.91 2.14
N PHE A 89 2.82 3.84 1.38
CA PHE A 89 2.47 3.77 -0.05
C PHE A 89 2.60 2.32 -0.56
N VAL A 90 1.91 2.00 -1.65
CA VAL A 90 2.21 0.80 -2.46
C VAL A 90 3.38 1.09 -3.41
N THR A 91 4.44 0.29 -3.33
CA THR A 91 5.52 0.32 -4.32
C THR A 91 5.26 -0.72 -5.40
N THR A 92 5.15 -0.27 -6.65
CA THR A 92 5.29 -1.12 -7.84
C THR A 92 6.65 -0.81 -8.46
N ARG A 93 7.54 -1.79 -8.49
CA ARG A 93 8.88 -1.63 -9.09
C ARG A 93 9.04 -2.63 -10.22
N PRO A 94 8.42 -2.39 -11.40
CA PRO A 94 8.67 -3.23 -12.56
C PRO A 94 10.17 -3.17 -12.87
N GLN A 95 10.82 -4.32 -12.89
CA GLN A 95 12.26 -4.45 -13.10
C GLN A 95 12.51 -5.54 -14.14
N ARG A 96 13.45 -5.30 -15.05
CA ARG A 96 13.65 -6.15 -16.24
C ARG A 96 14.27 -7.50 -15.91
N LEU A 97 15.12 -7.57 -14.88
CA LEU A 97 15.93 -8.75 -14.57
C LEU A 97 15.56 -9.45 -13.25
N VAL A 98 14.88 -8.76 -12.35
CA VAL A 98 14.53 -9.27 -11.01
C VAL A 98 13.08 -8.95 -10.75
N GLU A 99 12.32 -9.96 -10.34
CA GLU A 99 10.96 -9.74 -9.86
C GLU A 99 11.00 -9.04 -8.49
N ARG A 100 10.33 -7.89 -8.41
CA ARG A 100 10.03 -7.22 -7.14
C ARG A 100 8.52 -7.20 -7.00
N PRO A 101 7.93 -8.14 -6.23
CA PRO A 101 6.49 -8.10 -5.99
C PRO A 101 6.11 -6.75 -5.38
N PRO A 102 4.93 -6.20 -5.71
CA PRO A 102 4.50 -4.95 -5.12
C PRO A 102 4.49 -5.07 -3.58
N ALA A 103 5.21 -4.18 -2.92
CA ALA A 103 5.28 -4.15 -1.46
C ALA A 103 4.50 -2.96 -0.92
N LEU A 104 3.83 -3.15 0.22
CA LEU A 104 3.18 -2.08 0.96
C LEU A 104 4.19 -1.57 1.99
N ALA A 105 4.63 -0.32 1.85
CA ALA A 105 5.64 0.26 2.72
C ALA A 105 4.99 1.20 3.74
N LEU A 106 5.35 1.04 5.01
CA LEU A 106 4.71 1.72 6.14
C LEU A 106 5.74 2.26 7.12
N ARG A 107 5.41 3.41 7.73
CA ARG A 107 6.02 3.84 8.98
C ARG A 107 5.19 3.31 10.16
N THR A 108 5.79 2.59 11.11
CA THR A 108 5.05 1.94 12.21
C THR A 108 4.69 2.88 13.36
N ARG A 109 5.24 4.11 13.39
CA ARG A 109 4.99 5.12 14.42
C ARG A 109 4.76 6.51 13.83
N PRO A 110 3.80 7.31 14.35
CA PRO A 110 2.84 6.97 15.39
C PRO A 110 1.70 6.05 14.89
N SER A 111 0.73 5.74 15.75
CA SER A 111 -0.36 4.74 15.73
C SER A 111 -1.14 4.45 14.43
N ASP A 112 -0.85 5.13 13.33
CA ASP A 112 -1.62 5.10 12.09
C ASP A 112 -1.16 4.01 11.11
N ALA A 113 -0.14 3.23 11.44
CA ALA A 113 0.38 2.19 10.54
C ALA A 113 -0.67 1.16 10.11
N LEU A 114 -1.60 0.78 11.00
CA LEU A 114 -2.73 -0.09 10.63
C LEU A 114 -3.80 0.64 9.82
N ARG A 115 -4.05 1.92 10.10
CA ARG A 115 -4.98 2.76 9.32
C ARG A 115 -4.47 2.88 7.88
N LEU A 116 -3.20 3.21 7.73
CA LEU A 116 -2.57 3.30 6.42
C LEU A 116 -2.45 1.95 5.72
N PHE A 117 -2.13 0.87 6.46
CA PHE A 117 -2.20 -0.48 5.90
C PHE A 117 -3.57 -0.77 5.30
N ARG A 118 -4.66 -0.42 5.99
CA ARG A 118 -6.03 -0.59 5.49
C ARG A 118 -6.31 0.26 4.25
N HIS A 119 -5.85 1.50 4.23
CA HIS A 119 -5.97 2.40 3.08
C HIS A 119 -5.31 1.76 1.84
N GLU A 120 -4.03 1.43 1.95
CA GLU A 120 -3.24 0.86 0.85
C GLU A 120 -3.69 -0.56 0.46
N LEU A 121 -4.11 -1.39 1.44
CA LEU A 121 -4.70 -2.69 1.17
C LEU A 121 -5.99 -2.54 0.35
N THR A 122 -6.79 -1.50 0.61
CA THR A 122 -8.02 -1.26 -0.13
C THR A 122 -7.74 -0.99 -1.60
N HIS A 123 -6.77 -0.13 -1.93
CA HIS A 123 -6.36 0.08 -3.33
C HIS A 123 -5.94 -1.22 -4.01
N ARG A 124 -5.15 -2.07 -3.34
CA ARG A 124 -4.76 -3.37 -3.89
C ARG A 124 -5.98 -4.25 -4.19
N LEU A 125 -6.94 -4.32 -3.27
CA LEU A 125 -8.15 -5.12 -3.42
C LEU A 125 -9.10 -4.54 -4.49
N VAL A 126 -9.20 -3.22 -4.59
CA VAL A 126 -9.96 -2.51 -5.63
C VAL A 126 -9.34 -2.76 -7.01
N ALA A 127 -8.03 -2.61 -7.15
CA ALA A 127 -7.33 -2.86 -8.41
C ALA A 127 -7.53 -4.29 -8.91
N ARG A 128 -7.61 -5.26 -7.98
CA ARG A 128 -7.90 -6.67 -8.30
C ARG A 128 -9.37 -6.89 -8.65
N CYS A 129 -10.31 -6.43 -7.82
CA CYS A 129 -11.72 -6.78 -7.96
C CYS A 129 -12.50 -5.90 -8.92
N THR A 130 -12.09 -4.66 -9.09
CA THR A 130 -12.75 -3.65 -9.89
C THR A 130 -11.70 -2.79 -10.58
N PRO A 131 -10.91 -3.34 -11.51
CA PRO A 131 -9.81 -2.60 -12.16
C PRO A 131 -10.27 -1.38 -12.96
N GLN A 132 -11.58 -1.24 -13.21
CA GLN A 132 -12.21 -0.06 -13.84
C GLN A 132 -12.78 0.95 -12.83
N ALA A 133 -12.51 0.80 -11.53
CA ALA A 133 -12.96 1.72 -10.50
C ALA A 133 -12.64 3.19 -10.84
N PRO A 134 -13.61 4.12 -10.79
CA PRO A 134 -13.33 5.54 -10.90
C PRO A 134 -12.60 6.04 -9.64
N ALA A 135 -11.93 7.19 -9.75
CA ALA A 135 -11.09 7.77 -8.70
C ALA A 135 -11.85 7.91 -7.37
N TRP A 136 -13.06 8.46 -7.41
CA TRP A 136 -13.88 8.66 -6.20
C TRP A 136 -14.23 7.36 -5.48
N MET A 137 -14.37 6.24 -6.20
CA MET A 137 -14.71 4.95 -5.57
C MET A 137 -13.47 4.31 -4.97
N ASP A 138 -12.33 4.38 -5.66
CA ASP A 138 -11.06 3.81 -5.20
C ASP A 138 -10.60 4.50 -3.90
N GLU A 139 -10.43 5.82 -3.94
CA GLU A 139 -10.07 6.61 -2.76
C GLU A 139 -11.16 6.59 -1.69
N GLY A 140 -12.44 6.75 -2.08
CA GLY A 140 -13.53 6.78 -1.11
C GLY A 140 -13.69 5.45 -0.34
N LEU A 141 -13.45 4.30 -0.99
CA LEU A 141 -13.40 3.02 -0.28
C LEU A 141 -12.18 2.95 0.63
N ALA A 142 -11.01 3.43 0.19
CA ALA A 142 -9.80 3.44 1.01
C ALA A 142 -10.01 4.28 2.28
N GLU A 143 -10.61 5.47 2.15
CA GLU A 143 -10.99 6.37 3.25
C GLU A 143 -12.05 5.79 4.20
N VAL A 144 -13.05 5.08 3.67
CA VAL A 144 -14.08 4.43 4.50
C VAL A 144 -13.49 3.26 5.29
N LEU A 145 -12.58 2.50 4.67
CA LEU A 145 -12.05 1.27 5.24
C LEU A 145 -10.81 1.49 6.12
N GLU A 146 -10.07 2.59 5.95
CA GLU A 146 -8.91 2.89 6.80
C GLU A 146 -9.28 3.08 8.28
N THR A 147 -10.49 3.58 8.55
CA THR A 147 -11.03 3.76 9.90
C THR A 147 -11.80 2.54 10.41
N ALA A 148 -11.95 1.50 9.58
CA ALA A 148 -12.67 0.30 9.95
C ALA A 148 -11.92 -0.50 11.02
N ASN A 149 -12.68 -1.19 11.86
CA ASN A 149 -12.15 -1.97 12.96
C ASN A 149 -12.76 -3.38 13.00
N VAL A 150 -11.93 -4.40 13.20
CA VAL A 150 -12.37 -5.78 13.36
C VAL A 150 -12.39 -6.10 14.85
N ARG A 151 -13.58 -6.31 15.41
CA ARG A 151 -13.78 -6.71 16.81
C ARG A 151 -15.04 -7.54 16.96
N ASP A 152 -15.03 -8.44 17.93
CA ASP A 152 -16.20 -9.26 18.28
C ASP A 152 -16.75 -10.09 17.09
N GLY A 153 -15.88 -10.52 16.18
CA GLY A 153 -16.27 -11.29 14.98
C GLY A 153 -16.96 -10.46 13.89
N ALA A 154 -16.89 -9.13 13.97
CA ALA A 154 -17.48 -8.23 12.98
C ALA A 154 -16.51 -7.14 12.53
N LEU A 155 -16.68 -6.71 11.27
CA LEU A 155 -16.05 -5.52 10.71
C LEU A 155 -16.99 -4.34 10.95
N HIS A 156 -16.52 -3.34 11.69
CA HIS A 156 -17.26 -2.11 12.00
C HIS A 156 -16.76 -1.01 11.08
N VAL A 157 -17.68 -0.41 10.32
CA VAL A 157 -17.42 0.63 9.31
C VAL A 157 -18.27 1.86 9.64
N GLY A 158 -17.75 3.05 9.34
CA GLY A 158 -18.48 4.32 9.49
C GLY A 158 -17.87 5.33 10.48
N THR A 159 -16.70 5.03 11.07
CA THR A 159 -15.96 6.02 11.84
C THR A 159 -15.43 7.11 10.89
N PRO A 160 -15.77 8.39 11.12
CA PRO A 160 -15.42 9.45 10.17
C PRO A 160 -13.95 9.86 10.25
N PRO A 161 -13.20 9.85 9.14
CA PRO A 161 -11.90 10.52 9.03
C PRO A 161 -12.07 12.04 8.80
N TYR A 162 -13.28 12.53 8.53
CA TYR A 162 -13.56 13.94 8.27
C TYR A 162 -14.72 14.53 9.11
N PHE A 163 -14.60 15.81 9.44
CA PHE A 163 -15.70 16.65 9.93
C PHE A 163 -15.99 17.76 8.94
N PHE A 164 -17.28 17.95 8.64
CA PHE A 164 -17.76 19.01 7.77
C PHE A 164 -18.24 20.19 8.60
N HIS A 165 -17.31 21.06 9.00
CA HIS A 165 -17.67 22.20 9.83
C HIS A 165 -16.76 23.41 9.58
N ASP A 166 -17.35 24.60 9.55
CA ASP A 166 -16.64 25.87 9.37
C ASP A 166 -16.04 26.45 10.67
N LEU A 167 -15.61 25.61 11.62
CA LEU A 167 -15.13 26.07 12.95
C LEU A 167 -13.68 26.57 13.00
N GLY A 168 -12.90 26.45 11.92
CA GLY A 168 -11.51 26.93 11.87
C GLY A 168 -10.50 26.14 12.71
N VAL A 169 -10.81 24.88 13.04
CA VAL A 169 -9.88 23.90 13.62
C VAL A 169 -9.37 22.95 12.53
N ASP A 170 -8.12 22.47 12.62
CA ASP A 170 -7.51 21.64 11.56
C ASP A 170 -7.77 20.14 11.71
N ALA A 171 -7.80 19.61 12.94
CA ALA A 171 -8.16 18.22 13.24
C ALA A 171 -8.64 18.01 14.69
N ALA A 172 -9.38 16.93 14.93
CA ALA A 172 -9.81 16.44 16.25
C ALA A 172 -9.60 14.92 16.36
N HIS A 173 -9.79 14.34 17.54
CA HIS A 173 -9.77 12.88 17.70
C HIS A 173 -11.17 12.35 18.00
N VAL A 174 -11.66 11.40 17.20
CA VAL A 174 -12.97 10.75 17.37
C VAL A 174 -12.78 9.24 17.45
N GLY A 175 -13.12 8.64 18.59
CA GLY A 175 -12.96 7.20 18.77
C GLY A 175 -11.52 6.71 18.63
N GLY A 176 -10.53 7.59 18.85
CA GLY A 176 -9.10 7.29 18.66
C GLY A 176 -8.57 7.51 17.24
N THR A 177 -9.42 7.94 16.30
CA THR A 177 -9.03 8.31 14.93
C THR A 177 -8.80 9.82 14.85
N VAL A 178 -7.71 10.25 14.20
CA VAL A 178 -7.52 11.65 13.81
C VAL A 178 -8.53 11.98 12.72
N THR A 179 -9.45 12.88 13.01
CA THR A 179 -10.50 13.35 12.12
C THR A 179 -10.16 14.77 11.67
N GLU A 180 -9.97 14.97 10.37
CA GLU A 180 -9.61 16.26 9.79
C GLU A 180 -10.84 17.12 9.51
N TYR A 181 -10.71 18.45 9.56
CA TYR A 181 -11.80 19.35 9.19
C TYR A 181 -11.73 19.74 7.71
N VAL A 182 -12.90 19.77 7.08
CA VAL A 182 -13.11 20.23 5.71
C VAL A 182 -14.30 21.19 5.66
N PRO A 183 -14.13 22.44 5.20
CA PRO A 183 -15.23 23.37 5.04
C PRO A 183 -16.28 22.82 4.08
N ARG A 184 -17.58 22.94 4.41
CA ARG A 184 -18.66 22.39 3.57
C ARG A 184 -18.62 22.94 2.15
N GLY A 185 -18.34 24.24 2.01
CA GLY A 185 -18.24 24.91 0.72
C GLY A 185 -17.04 24.48 -0.14
N ALA A 186 -16.08 23.74 0.41
CA ALA A 186 -14.96 23.19 -0.35
C ALA A 186 -15.29 21.81 -0.97
N LEU A 187 -16.34 21.14 -0.48
CA LEU A 187 -16.71 19.81 -0.95
C LEU A 187 -17.22 19.84 -2.40
N LEU A 188 -16.90 18.79 -3.14
CA LEU A 188 -17.34 18.61 -4.52
C LEU A 188 -18.77 18.07 -4.56
N THR A 189 -19.49 18.43 -5.62
CA THR A 189 -20.73 17.75 -6.01
C THR A 189 -20.42 16.35 -6.54
N ILE A 190 -21.44 15.47 -6.56
CA ILE A 190 -21.30 14.11 -7.09
C ILE A 190 -20.83 14.12 -8.55
N ASP A 191 -21.38 14.99 -9.39
CA ASP A 191 -20.98 15.08 -10.81
C ASP A 191 -19.55 15.59 -11.00
N ALA A 192 -19.09 16.52 -10.14
CA ALA A 192 -17.70 16.99 -10.15
C ALA A 192 -16.75 15.85 -9.74
N LEU A 193 -17.07 15.09 -8.69
CA LEU A 193 -16.30 13.91 -8.27
C LEU A 193 -16.21 12.85 -9.37
N ARG A 194 -17.34 12.52 -10.01
CA ARG A 194 -17.40 11.50 -11.06
C ARG A 194 -16.56 11.85 -12.28
N SER A 195 -16.39 13.15 -12.53
CA SER A 195 -15.64 13.68 -13.66
C SER A 195 -14.13 13.76 -13.39
N LEU A 196 -13.65 13.47 -12.16
CA LEU A 196 -12.23 13.46 -11.84
C LEU A 196 -11.53 12.24 -12.48
N PRO A 197 -10.44 12.45 -13.25
CA PRO A 197 -9.58 11.35 -13.67
C PRO A 197 -8.80 10.76 -12.47
N ARG A 198 -8.32 9.52 -12.58
CA ARG A 198 -7.61 8.80 -11.49
C ARG A 198 -6.49 9.57 -10.81
N GLY A 199 -5.71 10.36 -11.56
CA GLY A 199 -4.59 11.13 -11.01
C GLY A 199 -4.98 12.50 -10.44
N ALA A 200 -6.25 12.89 -10.50
CA ALA A 200 -6.71 14.21 -10.07
C ALA A 200 -7.29 14.22 -8.66
N MET A 201 -7.02 13.23 -7.81
CA MET A 201 -7.42 13.33 -6.40
C MET A 201 -6.47 14.26 -5.63
N VAL A 202 -5.19 14.29 -6.02
CA VAL A 202 -4.16 15.19 -5.48
C VAL A 202 -4.09 16.48 -6.30
N VAL A 203 -4.07 17.63 -5.61
CA VAL A 203 -3.85 18.96 -6.20
C VAL A 203 -2.48 19.47 -5.76
N ALA A 204 -1.57 19.60 -6.72
CA ALA A 204 -0.21 20.09 -6.46
C ALA A 204 -0.26 21.49 -5.82
N GLY A 205 0.36 21.64 -4.66
CA GLY A 205 0.43 22.90 -3.92
C GLY A 205 -0.85 23.33 -3.21
N ASP A 206 -1.94 22.53 -3.25
CA ASP A 206 -3.21 22.84 -2.58
C ASP A 206 -3.69 21.66 -1.72
N ARG A 207 -3.26 21.66 -0.46
CA ARG A 207 -3.62 20.64 0.53
C ARG A 207 -5.12 20.63 0.84
N MET A 208 -5.78 21.80 0.88
CA MET A 208 -7.21 21.87 1.20
C MET A 208 -8.06 21.34 0.05
N ALA A 209 -7.73 21.68 -1.21
CA ALA A 209 -8.45 21.13 -2.35
C ALA A 209 -8.23 19.61 -2.47
N THR A 210 -7.02 19.12 -2.18
CA THR A 210 -6.76 17.68 -2.08
C THR A 210 -7.66 17.04 -1.03
N ARG A 211 -7.60 17.53 0.22
CA ARG A 211 -8.42 17.04 1.33
C ARG A 211 -9.92 17.06 1.01
N ALA A 212 -10.41 18.12 0.38
CA ALA A 212 -11.80 18.21 -0.01
C ALA A 212 -12.21 17.14 -1.03
N ARG A 213 -11.35 16.80 -2.01
CA ARG A 213 -11.61 15.71 -2.96
C ARG A 213 -11.72 14.36 -2.25
N TYR A 214 -10.77 14.05 -1.36
CA TYR A 214 -10.80 12.83 -0.55
C TYR A 214 -12.02 12.77 0.36
N ALA A 215 -12.34 13.85 1.06
CA ALA A 215 -13.48 13.92 1.96
C ALA A 215 -14.83 13.82 1.23
N SER A 216 -14.94 14.41 0.04
CA SER A 216 -16.12 14.27 -0.82
C SER A 216 -16.27 12.83 -1.34
N ALA A 217 -15.18 12.19 -1.78
CA ALA A 217 -15.17 10.78 -2.17
C ALA A 217 -15.57 9.86 -1.00
N TRP A 218 -15.00 10.10 0.19
CA TRP A 218 -15.36 9.41 1.43
C TRP A 218 -16.86 9.55 1.73
N ALA A 219 -17.41 10.76 1.72
CA ALA A 219 -18.82 10.99 2.04
C ALA A 219 -19.75 10.24 1.08
N LEU A 220 -19.48 10.28 -0.23
CA LEU A 220 -20.28 9.53 -1.20
C LEU A 220 -20.22 8.02 -0.95
N VAL A 221 -19.04 7.46 -0.74
CA VAL A 221 -18.89 6.03 -0.45
C VAL A 221 -19.49 5.66 0.91
N ALA A 222 -19.38 6.52 1.93
CA ALA A 222 -20.00 6.33 3.23
C ALA A 222 -21.53 6.23 3.09
N VAL A 223 -22.16 7.13 2.33
CA VAL A 223 -23.60 7.06 2.03
C VAL A 223 -23.96 5.73 1.37
N LEU A 224 -23.17 5.31 0.39
CA LEU A 224 -23.40 4.10 -0.39
C LEU A 224 -23.11 2.80 0.38
N THR A 225 -22.33 2.84 1.46
CA THR A 225 -21.93 1.64 2.23
C THR A 225 -22.64 1.53 3.56
N THR A 226 -22.95 2.66 4.20
CA THR A 226 -23.50 2.70 5.56
C THR A 226 -24.92 3.26 5.63
N GLY A 227 -25.40 3.92 4.57
CA GLY A 227 -26.71 4.55 4.52
C GLY A 227 -27.89 3.60 4.32
N PRO A 228 -28.99 4.12 3.72
CA PRO A 228 -30.20 3.35 3.46
C PRO A 228 -29.94 2.04 2.72
N ASP A 229 -30.77 1.02 2.97
CA ASP A 229 -30.60 -0.31 2.39
C ASP A 229 -30.63 -0.28 0.85
N GLU A 230 -31.44 0.59 0.26
CA GLU A 230 -31.50 0.77 -1.20
C GLU A 230 -30.17 1.23 -1.78
N ALA A 231 -29.49 2.16 -1.10
CA ALA A 231 -28.18 2.66 -1.52
C ALA A 231 -27.10 1.56 -1.43
N LYS A 232 -27.12 0.77 -0.35
CA LYS A 232 -26.18 -0.35 -0.16
C LYS A 232 -26.35 -1.44 -1.21
N VAL A 233 -27.60 -1.81 -1.51
CA VAL A 233 -27.93 -2.80 -2.55
C VAL A 233 -27.49 -2.29 -3.93
N ALA A 234 -27.81 -1.04 -4.25
CA ALA A 234 -27.42 -0.41 -5.50
C ALA A 234 -25.90 -0.32 -5.67
N PHE A 235 -25.17 0.02 -4.61
CA PHE A 235 -23.71 0.09 -4.65
C PHE A 235 -23.06 -1.29 -4.82
N ALA A 236 -23.59 -2.33 -4.18
CA ALA A 236 -23.15 -3.70 -4.42
C ALA A 236 -23.34 -4.11 -5.90
N ALA A 237 -24.47 -3.72 -6.50
CA ALA A 237 -24.75 -3.96 -7.92
C ALA A 237 -23.81 -3.15 -8.85
N TYR A 238 -23.54 -1.89 -8.54
CA TYR A 238 -22.57 -1.05 -9.23
C TYR A 238 -21.17 -1.68 -9.24
N ARG A 239 -20.66 -2.10 -8.08
CA ARG A 239 -19.34 -2.76 -7.95
C ARG A 239 -19.30 -4.08 -8.71
N ARG A 240 -20.38 -4.85 -8.70
CA ARG A 240 -20.51 -6.07 -9.49
C ARG A 240 -20.43 -5.78 -10.99
N ALA A 241 -21.11 -4.74 -11.49
CA ALA A 241 -21.10 -4.36 -12.89
C ALA A 241 -19.68 -3.99 -13.36
N LEU A 242 -18.95 -3.18 -12.57
CA LEU A 242 -17.55 -2.84 -12.83
C LEU A 242 -16.65 -4.08 -12.90
N ARG A 243 -16.81 -5.01 -11.95
CA ARG A 243 -16.07 -6.28 -11.92
C ARG A 243 -16.31 -7.12 -13.18
N THR A 244 -17.52 -7.09 -13.73
CA THR A 244 -17.87 -7.80 -14.96
C THR A 244 -17.54 -7.03 -16.24
N GLY A 245 -16.84 -5.91 -16.13
CA GLY A 245 -16.29 -5.17 -17.27
C GLY A 245 -17.15 -4.02 -17.80
N ALA A 246 -18.26 -3.67 -17.14
CA ALA A 246 -19.02 -2.48 -17.50
C ALA A 246 -18.20 -1.21 -17.28
N SER A 247 -18.35 -0.22 -18.17
CA SER A 247 -17.73 1.09 -17.97
C SER A 247 -18.34 1.80 -16.75
N PRO A 248 -17.60 2.69 -16.08
CA PRO A 248 -18.11 3.45 -14.93
C PRO A 248 -19.42 4.19 -15.20
N ASP A 249 -19.55 4.85 -16.35
CA ASP A 249 -20.76 5.61 -16.70
C ASP A 249 -21.98 4.72 -16.89
N ARG A 250 -21.79 3.58 -17.56
CA ARG A 250 -22.86 2.61 -17.77
C ARG A 250 -23.28 2.01 -16.43
N ALA A 251 -22.33 1.54 -15.64
CA ALA A 251 -22.60 0.96 -14.32
C ALA A 251 -23.33 1.97 -13.42
N TRP A 252 -22.94 3.25 -13.46
CA TRP A 252 -23.59 4.31 -12.70
C TRP A 252 -25.05 4.48 -13.13
N THR A 253 -25.28 4.63 -14.43
CA THR A 253 -26.62 4.86 -15.00
C THR A 253 -27.58 3.72 -14.65
N GLU A 254 -27.10 2.48 -14.73
CA GLU A 254 -27.91 1.28 -14.49
C GLU A 254 -28.22 1.05 -13.01
N ASN A 255 -27.34 1.47 -12.08
CA ASN A 255 -27.43 1.05 -10.68
C ASN A 255 -27.63 2.20 -9.69
N LEU A 256 -27.05 3.38 -9.94
CA LEU A 256 -26.99 4.47 -8.95
C LEU A 256 -27.85 5.68 -9.34
N ALA A 257 -28.01 5.96 -10.64
CA ALA A 257 -28.69 7.16 -11.12
C ALA A 257 -30.18 7.27 -10.78
N GLN A 258 -30.82 6.17 -10.34
CA GLN A 258 -32.24 6.15 -9.95
C GLN A 258 -32.45 6.57 -8.49
N LEU A 259 -31.38 6.65 -7.71
CA LEU A 259 -31.45 7.02 -6.29
C LEU A 259 -31.35 8.55 -6.14
N PRO A 260 -31.95 9.13 -5.08
CA PRO A 260 -31.80 10.55 -4.76
C PRO A 260 -30.44 10.83 -4.11
N LEU A 261 -29.35 10.52 -4.82
CA LEU A 261 -28.00 10.55 -4.24
C LEU A 261 -27.56 11.96 -3.84
N ASP A 262 -27.95 13.00 -4.58
CA ASP A 262 -27.62 14.38 -4.21
C ASP A 262 -28.25 14.76 -2.86
N ASP A 263 -29.51 14.40 -2.63
CA ASP A 263 -30.21 14.65 -1.36
C ASP A 263 -29.61 13.82 -0.22
N LEU A 264 -29.29 12.54 -0.47
CA LEU A 264 -28.66 11.68 0.54
C LEU A 264 -27.26 12.16 0.90
N TYR A 265 -26.48 12.59 -0.08
CA TYR A 265 -25.13 13.12 0.10
C TYR A 265 -25.15 14.46 0.84
N ALA A 266 -26.03 15.39 0.46
CA ALA A 266 -26.20 16.66 1.17
C ALA A 266 -26.65 16.44 2.62
N SER A 267 -27.67 15.59 2.82
CA SER A 267 -28.15 15.24 4.16
C SER A 267 -27.05 14.63 5.03
N PHE A 268 -26.25 13.71 4.48
CA PHE A 268 -25.11 13.12 5.20
C PHE A 268 -24.06 14.17 5.60
N ILE A 269 -23.73 15.11 4.71
CA ILE A 269 -22.78 16.20 4.98
C ILE A 269 -23.29 17.17 6.04
N ASP A 270 -24.59 17.48 5.99
CA ASP A 270 -25.23 18.42 6.91
C ASP A 270 -25.51 17.80 8.28
N SER A 271 -25.68 16.49 8.33
CA SER A 271 -25.95 15.77 9.58
C SER A 271 -24.67 15.53 10.40
N ASP A 272 -24.81 15.63 11.73
CA ASP A 272 -23.86 15.05 12.67
C ASP A 272 -24.11 13.53 12.87
N GLU A 273 -25.10 12.96 12.17
CA GLU A 273 -25.39 11.54 12.25
C GLU A 273 -24.24 10.73 11.64
N ARG A 274 -23.88 9.65 12.34
CA ARG A 274 -22.84 8.72 11.92
C ARG A 274 -23.47 7.36 11.75
N TRP A 275 -23.51 6.89 10.51
CA TRP A 275 -24.01 5.57 10.20
C TRP A 275 -22.91 4.54 10.43
N LEU A 276 -22.94 3.92 11.61
CA LEU A 276 -22.06 2.81 11.94
C LEU A 276 -22.75 1.52 11.55
N VAL A 277 -22.10 0.73 10.69
CA VAL A 277 -22.58 -0.58 10.26
C VAL A 277 -21.58 -1.66 10.65
N SER A 278 -22.12 -2.79 11.11
CA SER A 278 -21.33 -3.98 11.43
C SER A 278 -21.64 -5.08 10.42
N TYR A 279 -20.59 -5.64 9.82
CA TYR A 279 -20.66 -6.81 8.96
C TYR A 279 -20.11 -8.01 9.72
N ALA A 280 -20.87 -9.11 9.77
CA ALA A 280 -20.35 -10.36 10.31
C ALA A 280 -19.18 -10.84 9.44
N VAL A 281 -18.09 -11.24 10.08
CA VAL A 281 -16.90 -11.79 9.40
C VAL A 281 -16.82 -13.27 9.74
N THR A 282 -16.61 -14.10 8.72
CA THR A 282 -16.45 -15.54 8.90
C THR A 282 -14.99 -15.86 9.20
N GLY A 283 -14.75 -16.73 10.19
CA GLY A 283 -13.44 -17.39 10.32
C GLY A 283 -12.24 -16.46 10.47
N VAL A 284 -12.32 -15.41 11.31
CA VAL A 284 -11.13 -14.67 11.74
C VAL A 284 -10.24 -15.61 12.56
N ALA A 285 -9.35 -16.33 11.87
CA ALA A 285 -8.46 -17.27 12.52
C ALA A 285 -7.63 -16.55 13.58
N ASN A 286 -7.43 -17.19 14.74
CA ASN A 286 -6.44 -16.72 15.69
C ASN A 286 -5.06 -17.01 15.10
N VAL A 287 -4.53 -16.06 14.33
CA VAL A 287 -3.25 -16.21 13.65
C VAL A 287 -2.12 -15.85 14.60
N GLN A 288 -1.20 -16.78 14.79
CA GLN A 288 0.03 -16.58 15.56
C GLN A 288 1.20 -16.70 14.58
N PRO A 289 1.57 -15.61 13.88
CA PRO A 289 2.64 -15.68 12.90
C PRO A 289 3.97 -16.05 13.59
N GLU A 290 4.75 -16.89 12.91
CA GLU A 290 6.13 -17.12 13.32
C GLU A 290 6.94 -15.86 13.04
N VAL A 291 7.78 -15.47 14.00
CA VAL A 291 8.68 -14.32 13.83
C VAL A 291 10.11 -14.76 13.98
N ARG A 292 10.92 -14.50 12.95
CA ARG A 292 12.35 -14.77 12.96
C ARG A 292 13.16 -13.51 12.66
N VAL A 293 14.36 -13.48 13.20
CA VAL A 293 15.35 -12.45 12.85
C VAL A 293 15.97 -12.82 11.50
N LEU A 294 16.10 -11.85 10.60
CA LEU A 294 16.82 -12.06 9.34
C LEU A 294 18.31 -12.23 9.63
N SER A 295 18.93 -13.21 8.98
CA SER A 295 20.40 -13.33 8.97
C SER A 295 21.04 -12.11 8.31
N ASP A 296 22.34 -11.90 8.54
CA ASP A 296 23.08 -10.81 7.89
C ASP A 296 22.94 -10.87 6.36
N ARG A 297 23.02 -12.08 5.80
CA ARG A 297 22.82 -12.32 4.37
C ARG A 297 21.44 -11.89 3.87
N GLU A 298 20.38 -12.31 4.56
CA GLU A 298 19.01 -11.93 4.19
C GLU A 298 18.77 -10.42 4.32
N ARG A 299 19.38 -9.78 5.31
CA ARG A 299 19.33 -8.32 5.48
C ARG A 299 20.01 -7.61 4.32
N ASP A 300 21.19 -8.05 3.89
CA ASP A 300 21.90 -7.43 2.78
C ASP A 300 21.16 -7.60 1.45
N LEU A 301 20.62 -8.80 1.20
CA LEU A 301 19.79 -9.07 0.03
C LEU A 301 18.51 -8.23 0.04
N PHE A 302 17.87 -8.10 1.20
CA PHE A 302 16.72 -7.21 1.37
C PHE A 302 17.08 -5.78 0.96
N TRP A 303 18.10 -5.16 1.57
CA TRP A 303 18.44 -3.77 1.23
C TRP A 303 18.89 -3.60 -0.23
N ALA A 304 19.72 -4.52 -0.76
CA ALA A 304 20.12 -4.48 -2.15
C ALA A 304 18.93 -4.53 -3.12
N ARG A 305 17.89 -5.32 -2.77
CA ARG A 305 16.67 -5.50 -3.56
C ARG A 305 15.58 -4.49 -3.22
N ASP A 306 15.66 -3.73 -2.15
CA ASP A 306 14.53 -2.90 -1.74
C ASP A 306 14.88 -1.40 -1.70
N LEU A 307 16.15 -1.05 -1.84
CA LEU A 307 16.58 0.31 -2.12
C LEU A 307 16.17 0.77 -3.54
N PRO A 308 15.98 2.09 -3.74
CA PRO A 308 15.57 2.68 -5.01
C PRO A 308 16.76 2.75 -5.98
N TRP A 309 16.65 2.07 -7.12
CA TRP A 309 17.71 2.01 -8.11
C TRP A 309 17.64 3.11 -9.18
N ASP A 310 16.58 3.92 -9.19
CA ASP A 310 16.42 5.06 -10.10
C ASP A 310 17.37 6.21 -9.75
N THR A 311 17.89 6.27 -8.52
CA THR A 311 18.88 7.27 -8.09
C THR A 311 20.30 6.69 -8.08
N ALA A 312 21.30 7.54 -8.34
CA ALA A 312 22.71 7.12 -8.27
C ALA A 312 23.11 6.67 -6.85
N GLU A 313 22.68 7.43 -5.84
CA GLU A 313 22.91 7.12 -4.43
C GLU A 313 22.28 5.78 -4.01
N GLY A 314 21.02 5.54 -4.37
CA GLY A 314 20.34 4.29 -4.00
C GLY A 314 20.95 3.06 -4.68
N ARG A 315 21.46 3.19 -5.92
CA ARG A 315 22.25 2.13 -6.58
C ARG A 315 23.58 1.87 -5.87
N GLU A 316 24.30 2.92 -5.48
CA GLU A 316 25.57 2.78 -4.76
C GLU A 316 25.38 2.07 -3.42
N GLN A 317 24.35 2.48 -2.65
CA GLN A 317 24.01 1.82 -1.39
C GLN A 317 23.60 0.36 -1.61
N ALA A 318 22.79 0.06 -2.62
CA ALA A 318 22.39 -1.31 -2.94
C ALA A 318 23.59 -2.20 -3.31
N LEU A 319 24.52 -1.70 -4.12
CA LEU A 319 25.76 -2.42 -4.47
C LEU A 319 26.66 -2.61 -3.25
N SER A 320 26.75 -1.61 -2.37
CA SER A 320 27.51 -1.69 -1.12
C SER A 320 27.02 -2.84 -0.24
N HIS A 321 25.71 -3.05 -0.11
CA HIS A 321 25.16 -4.22 0.61
C HIS A 321 25.59 -5.56 -0.02
N LEU A 322 25.66 -5.65 -1.35
CA LEU A 322 26.14 -6.87 -2.02
C LEU A 322 27.66 -7.05 -1.84
N ASP A 323 28.44 -5.98 -1.85
CA ASP A 323 29.89 -6.02 -1.60
C ASP A 323 30.19 -6.43 -0.15
N ASP A 324 29.40 -5.93 0.80
CA ASP A 324 29.40 -6.31 2.20
C ASP A 324 29.12 -7.80 2.40
N LEU A 325 28.07 -8.30 1.73
CA LEU A 325 27.73 -9.72 1.73
C LEU A 325 28.89 -10.56 1.19
N VAL A 326 29.46 -10.21 0.04
CA VAL A 326 30.59 -10.93 -0.56
C VAL A 326 31.85 -10.88 0.32
N ARG A 327 32.10 -9.77 1.02
CA ARG A 327 33.22 -9.69 1.98
C ARG A 327 33.04 -10.64 3.15
N ARG A 328 31.82 -10.80 3.65
CA ARG A 328 31.50 -11.71 4.77
C ARG A 328 31.42 -13.18 4.33
N ASP A 329 30.93 -13.41 3.12
CA ASP A 329 30.75 -14.72 2.49
C ASP A 329 31.27 -14.66 1.04
N PRO A 330 32.57 -14.96 0.80
CA PRO A 330 33.13 -14.94 -0.56
C PRO A 330 32.43 -15.87 -1.54
N GLY A 331 31.74 -16.92 -1.07
CA GLY A 331 30.95 -17.81 -1.92
C GLY A 331 29.76 -17.10 -2.58
N ALA A 332 29.22 -16.07 -1.92
CA ALA A 332 28.12 -15.26 -2.42
C ALA A 332 28.45 -14.53 -3.73
N ALA A 333 29.74 -14.33 -4.06
CA ALA A 333 30.14 -13.71 -5.34
C ALA A 333 29.70 -14.52 -6.57
N SER A 334 29.51 -15.83 -6.39
CA SER A 334 29.05 -16.76 -7.43
C SER A 334 27.59 -17.17 -7.27
N ASP A 335 26.90 -16.64 -6.25
CA ASP A 335 25.52 -16.99 -6.00
C ASP A 335 24.60 -16.39 -7.09
N PRO A 336 23.75 -17.22 -7.74
CA PRO A 336 22.84 -16.75 -8.78
C PRO A 336 21.99 -15.53 -8.42
N GLU A 337 21.49 -15.46 -7.17
CA GLU A 337 20.65 -14.36 -6.70
C GLU A 337 21.47 -13.07 -6.60
N VAL A 338 22.65 -13.14 -5.98
CA VAL A 338 23.57 -11.99 -5.80
C VAL A 338 24.04 -11.46 -7.15
N VAL A 339 24.44 -12.35 -8.06
CA VAL A 339 24.90 -11.96 -9.39
C VAL A 339 23.76 -11.32 -10.19
N THR A 340 22.57 -11.93 -10.18
CA THR A 340 21.42 -11.38 -10.92
C THR A 340 21.00 -10.03 -10.37
N LEU A 341 20.97 -9.89 -9.04
CA LEU A 341 20.62 -8.64 -8.37
C LEU A 341 21.64 -7.54 -8.68
N ARG A 342 22.94 -7.84 -8.62
CA ARG A 342 24.02 -6.92 -9.01
C ARG A 342 23.89 -6.47 -10.45
N ALA A 343 23.64 -7.41 -11.37
CA ALA A 343 23.48 -7.10 -12.78
C ALA A 343 22.26 -6.20 -13.04
N ALA A 344 21.14 -6.43 -12.33
CA ALA A 344 19.96 -5.58 -12.38
C ALA A 344 20.25 -4.14 -11.92
N ILE A 345 20.94 -3.97 -10.79
CA ILE A 345 21.34 -2.66 -10.28
C ILE A 345 22.22 -1.91 -11.28
N LEU A 346 23.23 -2.61 -11.83
CA LEU A 346 24.15 -2.03 -12.81
C LEU A 346 23.45 -1.64 -14.11
N LEU A 347 22.53 -2.48 -14.60
CA LEU A 347 21.74 -2.19 -15.79
C LEU A 347 20.87 -0.96 -15.61
N GLU A 348 20.19 -0.81 -14.47
CA GLU A 348 19.39 0.38 -14.15
C GLU A 348 20.26 1.66 -14.14
N GLY A 349 21.52 1.53 -13.72
CA GLY A 349 22.51 2.61 -13.78
C GLY A 349 23.14 2.86 -15.16
N GLY A 350 22.78 2.10 -16.20
CA GLY A 350 23.33 2.19 -17.54
C GLY A 350 24.68 1.48 -17.74
N ASP A 351 25.17 0.72 -16.76
CA ASP A 351 26.45 0.00 -16.82
C ASP A 351 26.27 -1.41 -17.41
N LEU A 352 25.88 -1.42 -18.69
CA LEU A 352 25.54 -2.64 -19.42
C LEU A 352 26.70 -3.64 -19.48
N GLN A 353 27.92 -3.14 -19.69
CA GLN A 353 29.11 -3.98 -19.87
C GLN A 353 29.42 -4.77 -18.60
N ARG A 354 29.35 -4.14 -17.42
CA ARG A 354 29.59 -4.85 -16.15
C ARG A 354 28.44 -5.79 -15.80
N ALA A 355 27.20 -5.41 -16.09
CA ALA A 355 26.05 -6.30 -15.93
C ALA A 355 26.20 -7.58 -16.77
N ALA A 356 26.54 -7.44 -18.06
CA ALA A 356 26.77 -8.56 -18.97
C ALA A 356 27.95 -9.44 -18.53
N SER A 357 29.07 -8.80 -18.15
CA SER A 357 30.28 -9.52 -17.71
C SER A 357 30.04 -10.33 -16.44
N GLY A 358 29.32 -9.75 -15.46
CA GLY A 358 28.95 -10.43 -14.23
C GLY A 358 28.05 -11.63 -14.49
N LEU A 359 27.01 -11.46 -15.30
CA LEU A 359 26.12 -12.57 -15.67
C LEU A 359 26.84 -13.66 -16.46
N ALA A 360 27.78 -13.31 -17.35
CA ALA A 360 28.55 -14.28 -18.14
C ALA A 360 29.47 -15.16 -17.27
N ALA A 361 30.06 -14.58 -16.22
CA ALA A 361 30.92 -15.30 -15.28
C ALA A 361 30.16 -16.15 -14.24
N ALA A 362 28.85 -15.94 -14.10
CA ALA A 362 28.03 -16.64 -13.11
C ALA A 362 27.81 -18.13 -13.44
N PRO A 363 27.74 -19.00 -12.42
CA PRO A 363 27.33 -20.39 -12.59
C PRO A 363 25.96 -20.51 -13.29
N PRO A 364 25.76 -21.55 -14.11
CA PRO A 364 24.49 -21.74 -14.80
C PRO A 364 23.36 -22.00 -13.80
N SER A 365 22.28 -21.25 -13.93
CA SER A 365 21.02 -21.44 -13.21
C SER A 365 19.87 -20.91 -14.07
N GLY A 366 18.64 -21.31 -13.76
CA GLY A 366 17.45 -20.77 -14.45
C GLY A 366 17.35 -19.25 -14.33
N GLN A 367 17.66 -18.70 -13.15
CA GLN A 367 17.65 -17.26 -12.89
C GLN A 367 18.69 -16.49 -13.72
N VAL A 368 19.93 -16.99 -13.77
CA VAL A 368 21.01 -16.38 -14.58
C VAL A 368 20.68 -16.50 -16.07
N ALA A 369 20.12 -17.62 -16.52
CA ALA A 369 19.70 -17.79 -17.91
C ALA A 369 18.60 -16.80 -18.30
N PHE A 370 17.58 -16.63 -17.45
CA PHE A 370 16.54 -15.62 -17.64
C PHE A 370 17.12 -14.20 -17.69
N ALA A 371 18.00 -13.86 -16.74
CA ALA A 371 18.63 -12.54 -16.70
C ALA A 371 19.49 -12.25 -17.95
N ARG A 372 20.24 -13.24 -18.45
CA ARG A 372 21.00 -13.12 -19.71
C ARG A 372 20.07 -12.89 -20.90
N LEU A 373 18.95 -13.62 -20.98
CA LEU A 373 17.95 -13.45 -22.03
C LEU A 373 17.33 -12.05 -21.99
N ALA A 374 16.84 -11.63 -20.81
CA ALA A 374 16.24 -10.31 -20.63
C ALA A 374 17.23 -9.18 -20.91
N LEU A 375 18.52 -9.37 -20.59
CA LEU A 375 19.57 -8.44 -20.98
C LEU A 375 19.74 -8.36 -22.50
N SER A 376 19.76 -9.49 -23.21
CA SER A 376 19.92 -9.50 -24.67
C SER A 376 18.82 -8.72 -25.40
N VAL A 377 17.58 -8.83 -24.92
CA VAL A 377 16.43 -8.06 -25.44
C VAL A 377 16.57 -6.56 -25.14
N ALA A 378 17.21 -6.19 -24.03
CA ALA A 378 17.44 -4.79 -23.68
C ALA A 378 18.54 -4.12 -24.53
N ILE A 379 19.48 -4.91 -25.08
CA ILE A 379 20.59 -4.42 -25.92
C ILE A 379 20.14 -4.26 -27.37
N ASP A 380 19.39 -5.24 -27.89
CA ASP A 380 18.83 -5.24 -29.24
C ASP A 380 17.30 -5.30 -29.17
N PRO A 381 16.61 -4.15 -28.98
CA PRO A 381 15.16 -4.10 -29.10
C PRO A 381 14.79 -4.36 -30.57
N LEU A 382 14.12 -5.48 -30.82
CA LEU A 382 13.59 -5.86 -32.14
C LEU A 382 12.72 -4.78 -32.78
#